data_AF-A0A1G3QHS9-F1
#
_entry.id   AF-A0A1G3QHS9-F1
#
_cell.length_a   1.000
_cell.length_b   1.000
_cell.length_c   1.000
_cell.angle_alpha   90.00
_cell.angle_beta   90.00
_cell.angle_gamma   90.00
#
_symmetry.space_group_name_H-M   'P 1'
#
loop_
_entity.id
_entity.type
_entity.pdbx_description
1 polymer ?
#
loop_
_entity_poly.entity_id
_entity_poly.type
_entity_poly.pdbx_seq_one_letter_code
_entity_poly.pdbx_strand_id
1 'polypeptide(L)'
;MKTLYSAVIVVVFFTGAAFADVSIYLYPRVGQKPGGLVLSDIAEIDADTDTVAAISEIGIDARLASDGYLDRREIIHVLADRVRGRVNVYGSGVRVADPGGESATGSSRIMVKKGETVRFQVVNACVKVEIIGTAMKDGAAGDVIPVKLRGSTVTSGKILNEKIVELEL
;
A
#
# COMPACT_ATOMS: atom_id res chain seq x y z
N MET A 1 21.19 -71.45 10.42
CA MET A 1 20.23 -70.53 9.79
C MET A 1 19.41 -69.73 10.82
N LYS A 2 20.01 -68.97 11.76
CA LYS A 2 19.22 -68.20 12.76
C LYS A 2 19.86 -66.90 13.28
N THR A 3 20.85 -66.34 12.60
CA THR A 3 21.56 -65.13 13.09
C THR A 3 21.75 -64.06 12.00
N LEU A 4 20.84 -64.02 11.02
CA LEU A 4 20.90 -63.04 9.92
C LEU A 4 19.80 -61.95 10.00
N TYR A 5 18.97 -61.95 11.05
CA TYR A 5 17.84 -61.02 11.19
C TYR A 5 18.10 -59.87 12.19
N SER A 6 19.34 -59.68 12.63
CA SER A 6 19.73 -58.58 13.52
C SER A 6 20.33 -57.38 12.75
N ALA A 7 20.08 -57.28 11.45
CA ALA A 7 20.11 -56.00 10.75
C ALA A 7 18.73 -55.34 10.90
N VAL A 8 18.36 -55.09 12.16
CA VAL A 8 17.28 -54.16 12.50
C VAL A 8 17.71 -52.82 11.92
N ILE A 9 17.20 -52.53 10.72
CA ILE A 9 16.43 -51.33 10.39
C ILE A 9 16.56 -50.27 11.50
N VAL A 10 17.75 -49.68 11.59
CA VAL A 10 17.97 -48.36 12.15
C VAL A 10 18.29 -47.48 10.95
N VAL A 11 17.35 -47.47 9.99
CA VAL A 11 17.14 -46.30 9.16
C VAL A 11 16.68 -45.26 10.15
N VAL A 12 17.65 -44.55 10.72
CA VAL A 12 17.39 -43.35 11.48
C VAL A 12 16.66 -42.44 10.51
N PHE A 13 15.34 -42.41 10.62
CA PHE A 13 14.51 -41.29 10.20
C PHE A 13 14.98 -40.10 11.06
N PHE A 14 16.15 -39.56 10.75
CA PHE A 14 16.45 -38.17 10.97
C PHE A 14 15.53 -37.44 9.99
N THR A 15 14.25 -37.29 10.37
CA THR A 15 13.48 -36.14 9.96
C THR A 15 14.20 -34.96 10.58
N GLY A 16 15.27 -34.53 9.94
CA GLY A 16 15.85 -33.23 10.16
C GLY A 16 14.68 -32.28 10.02
N ALA A 17 14.26 -31.69 11.14
CA ALA A 17 13.38 -30.56 11.11
C ALA A 17 14.16 -29.47 10.39
N ALA A 18 14.07 -29.47 9.06
CA ALA A 18 14.43 -28.34 8.24
C ALA A 18 13.44 -27.27 8.67
N PHE A 19 13.82 -26.52 9.70
CA PHE A 19 13.08 -25.33 10.09
C PHE A 19 13.18 -24.40 8.89
N ALA A 20 12.08 -24.30 8.15
CA ALA A 20 12.03 -23.47 6.97
C ALA A 20 12.30 -22.03 7.39
N ASP A 21 13.34 -21.44 6.79
CA ASP A 21 13.57 -20.01 6.88
C ASP A 21 12.38 -19.33 6.18
N VAL A 22 11.68 -18.44 6.89
CA VAL A 22 10.50 -17.73 6.39
C VAL A 22 10.93 -16.35 5.93
N SER A 23 10.67 -16.02 4.66
CA SER A 23 10.89 -14.68 4.12
C SER A 23 9.56 -13.98 3.93
N ILE A 24 9.44 -12.75 4.44
CA ILE A 24 8.19 -11.99 4.44
C ILE A 24 8.47 -10.64 3.80
N TYR A 25 7.76 -10.32 2.73
CA TYR A 25 7.90 -9.09 1.97
C TYR A 25 6.69 -8.19 2.22
N LEU A 26 6.91 -7.13 2.99
CA LEU A 26 5.83 -6.23 3.40
C LEU A 26 5.34 -5.38 2.23
N TYR A 27 4.01 -5.31 2.09
CA TYR A 27 3.39 -4.35 1.18
C TYR A 27 3.52 -2.92 1.74
N PRO A 28 3.64 -1.91 0.87
CA PRO A 28 3.80 -0.54 1.33
C PRO A 28 2.54 0.02 2.02
N ARG A 29 1.36 -0.48 1.62
CA ARG A 29 0.05 -0.03 2.11
C ARG A 29 -0.97 -1.15 2.09
N VAL A 30 -1.86 -1.16 3.08
CA VAL A 30 -3.02 -2.05 3.15
C VAL A 30 -4.24 -1.25 3.61
N GLY A 31 -5.42 -1.56 3.06
CA GLY A 31 -6.68 -1.01 3.54
C GLY A 31 -7.22 -1.84 4.71
N GLN A 32 -7.73 -1.19 5.75
CA GLN A 32 -8.45 -1.89 6.82
C GLN A 32 -9.66 -2.64 6.26
N LYS A 33 -9.87 -3.85 6.79
CA LYS A 33 -11.03 -4.69 6.48
C LYS A 33 -11.93 -4.83 7.72
N PRO A 34 -13.26 -4.90 7.55
CA PRO A 34 -14.22 -5.07 8.65
C PRO A 34 -14.08 -6.39 9.43
N GLY A 35 -13.22 -7.32 8.99
CA GLY A 35 -12.88 -8.57 9.67
C GLY A 35 -11.49 -8.59 10.34
N GLY A 36 -10.81 -7.44 10.41
CA GLY A 36 -9.39 -7.37 10.82
C GLY A 36 -8.45 -7.64 9.65
N LEU A 37 -7.16 -7.38 9.88
CA LEU A 37 -6.09 -7.66 8.90
C LEU A 37 -5.52 -9.04 9.17
N VAL A 38 -5.21 -9.78 8.11
CA VAL A 38 -4.41 -11.01 8.20
C VAL A 38 -3.02 -10.78 7.65
N LEU A 39 -2.06 -11.64 8.01
CA LEU A 39 -0.67 -11.50 7.56
C LEU A 39 -0.54 -11.48 6.03
N SER A 40 -1.31 -12.32 5.34
CA SER A 40 -1.38 -12.38 3.87
C SER A 40 -1.94 -11.10 3.22
N ASP A 41 -2.64 -10.25 3.96
CA ASP A 41 -3.11 -8.96 3.45
C ASP A 41 -2.01 -7.89 3.45
N ILE A 42 -1.00 -8.07 4.29
CA ILE A 42 0.01 -7.05 4.56
C ILE A 42 1.38 -7.41 3.98
N ALA A 43 1.57 -8.66 3.55
CA ALA A 43 2.84 -9.15 3.07
C ALA A 43 2.69 -10.37 2.15
N GLU A 44 3.67 -10.52 1.25
CA GLU A 44 3.93 -11.75 0.53
C GLU A 44 4.84 -12.66 1.37
N ILE A 45 4.50 -13.95 1.46
CA ILE A 45 5.16 -14.91 2.33
C ILE A 45 5.82 -15.98 1.45
N ASP A 46 7.13 -16.11 1.58
CA ASP A 46 7.96 -17.08 0.89
C ASP A 46 8.51 -18.09 1.92
N ALA A 47 7.89 -19.27 1.94
CA ALA A 47 8.20 -20.40 2.81
C ALA A 47 7.63 -21.70 2.21
N ASP A 48 7.82 -22.83 2.88
CA ASP A 48 7.15 -24.08 2.51
C ASP A 48 5.62 -23.98 2.66
N THR A 49 4.89 -24.79 1.89
CA THR A 49 3.42 -24.74 1.80
C THR A 49 2.74 -24.89 3.18
N ASP A 50 3.28 -25.74 4.05
CA ASP A 50 2.70 -26.00 5.38
C ASP A 50 2.87 -24.77 6.28
N THR A 51 4.05 -24.14 6.25
CA THR A 51 4.32 -22.89 6.97
C THR A 51 3.47 -21.75 6.43
N VAL A 52 3.38 -21.55 5.12
CA VAL A 52 2.54 -20.50 4.52
C VAL A 52 1.08 -20.66 4.95
N ALA A 53 0.54 -21.88 4.92
CA ALA A 53 -0.82 -22.15 5.38
C ALA A 53 -1.00 -21.83 6.88
N ALA A 54 0.02 -22.09 7.71
CA ALA A 54 -0.04 -21.83 9.14
C ALA A 54 0.03 -20.34 9.50
N ILE A 55 0.73 -19.51 8.71
CA ILE A 55 0.96 -18.10 9.05
C ILE A 55 0.13 -17.10 8.23
N SER A 56 -0.38 -17.48 7.06
CA SER A 56 -1.13 -16.58 6.17
C SER A 56 -2.44 -16.06 6.78
N GLU A 57 -3.10 -16.89 7.59
CA GLU A 57 -4.38 -16.57 8.27
C GLU A 57 -4.19 -15.93 9.65
N ILE A 58 -2.95 -15.63 10.07
CA ILE A 58 -2.71 -14.98 11.36
C ILE A 58 -3.35 -13.60 11.35
N GLY A 59 -4.37 -13.43 12.19
CA GLY A 59 -5.01 -12.16 12.45
C GLY A 59 -4.07 -11.20 13.19
N ILE A 60 -3.99 -9.98 12.70
CA ILE A 60 -3.23 -8.89 13.29
C ILE A 60 -4.18 -8.09 14.17
N ASP A 61 -3.81 -7.93 15.44
CA ASP A 61 -4.59 -7.14 16.39
C ASP A 61 -4.71 -5.70 15.89
N ALA A 62 -5.93 -5.19 15.81
CA ALA A 62 -6.22 -3.82 15.40
C ALA A 62 -5.51 -2.78 16.27
N ARG A 63 -5.13 -3.13 17.51
CA ARG A 63 -4.34 -2.26 18.39
C ARG A 63 -2.93 -2.00 17.88
N LEU A 64 -2.32 -2.98 17.21
CA LEU A 64 -0.99 -2.81 16.60
C LEU A 64 -1.04 -1.79 15.45
N ALA A 65 -2.16 -1.75 14.72
CA ALA A 65 -2.37 -0.78 13.64
C ALA A 65 -3.00 0.55 14.10
N SER A 66 -3.03 0.84 15.41
CA SER A 66 -3.77 1.99 15.95
C SER A 66 -3.14 3.35 15.63
N ASP A 67 -1.85 3.37 15.30
CA ASP A 67 -1.12 4.55 14.84
C ASP A 67 -1.12 4.70 13.30
N GLY A 68 -1.83 3.80 12.60
CA GLY A 68 -1.93 3.75 11.15
C GLY A 68 -0.72 3.10 10.46
N TYR A 69 0.19 2.51 11.22
CA TYR A 69 1.35 1.79 10.70
C TYR A 69 1.46 0.42 11.38
N LEU A 70 2.14 -0.50 10.71
CA LEU A 70 2.53 -1.78 11.25
C LEU A 70 4.02 -1.95 11.00
N ASP A 71 4.82 -1.89 12.05
CA ASP A 71 6.27 -1.89 11.89
C ASP A 71 6.84 -3.32 11.81
N ARG A 72 8.10 -3.39 11.37
CA ARG A 72 8.82 -4.67 11.27
C ARG A 72 8.88 -5.43 12.60
N ARG A 73 9.01 -4.73 13.73
CA ARG A 73 9.19 -5.33 15.05
C ARG A 73 7.90 -5.96 15.56
N GLU A 74 6.78 -5.29 15.32
CA GLU A 74 5.44 -5.77 15.62
C GLU A 74 5.13 -7.03 14.83
N ILE A 75 5.45 -7.05 13.54
CA ILE A 75 5.25 -8.24 12.69
C ILE A 75 6.11 -9.40 13.18
N ILE A 76 7.38 -9.15 13.52
CA ILE A 76 8.25 -10.18 14.11
C ILE A 76 7.67 -10.68 15.44
N HIS A 77 7.11 -9.78 16.27
CA HIS A 77 6.52 -10.15 17.55
C HIS A 77 5.29 -11.05 17.38
N VAL A 78 4.42 -10.74 16.42
CA VAL A 78 3.25 -11.57 16.06
C VAL A 78 3.68 -12.96 15.59
N LEU A 79 4.83 -13.07 14.93
CA LEU A 79 5.34 -14.31 14.36
C LEU A 79 6.21 -15.13 15.31
N ALA A 80 6.74 -14.52 16.38
CA ALA A 80 7.72 -15.14 17.27
C ALA A 80 7.21 -16.45 17.92
N ASP A 81 5.91 -16.51 18.23
CA ASP A 81 5.31 -17.69 18.87
C ASP A 81 4.85 -18.75 17.86
N ARG A 82 4.88 -18.44 16.56
CA ARG A 82 4.29 -19.26 15.49
C ARG A 82 5.33 -19.84 14.53
N VAL A 83 6.47 -19.18 14.36
CA VAL A 83 7.57 -19.65 13.51
C VAL A 83 8.74 -20.09 14.36
N ARG A 84 9.15 -21.36 14.21
CA ARG A 84 10.32 -21.93 14.92
C ARG A 84 11.65 -21.72 14.17
N GLY A 85 11.60 -21.36 12.89
CA GLY A 85 12.75 -21.07 12.03
C GLY A 85 13.18 -19.61 12.07
N ARG A 86 14.13 -19.22 11.21
CA ARG A 86 14.50 -17.80 11.08
C ARG A 86 13.41 -17.06 10.31
N VAL A 87 13.06 -15.88 10.78
CA VAL A 87 12.10 -14.97 10.13
C VAL A 87 12.86 -13.78 9.55
N ASN A 88 12.85 -13.65 8.23
CA ASN A 88 13.42 -12.54 7.50
C ASN A 88 12.30 -11.63 7.00
N VAL A 89 12.10 -10.49 7.66
CA VAL A 89 11.12 -9.50 7.21
C VAL A 89 11.80 -8.43 6.36
N TYR A 90 11.32 -8.23 5.14
CA TYR A 90 11.79 -7.24 4.18
C TYR A 90 10.78 -6.12 4.05
N GLY A 91 11.25 -4.88 4.19
CA GLY A 91 10.40 -3.69 4.29
C GLY A 91 10.47 -3.06 5.69
N SER A 92 10.25 -1.75 5.77
CA SER A 92 10.31 -1.00 7.03
C SER A 92 9.02 -1.12 7.85
N GLY A 93 7.89 -1.29 7.17
CA GLY A 93 6.56 -1.39 7.77
C GLY A 93 5.47 -1.20 6.73
N VAL A 94 4.22 -1.45 7.14
CA VAL A 94 3.03 -1.38 6.32
C VAL A 94 2.17 -0.24 6.80
N ARG A 95 1.75 0.67 5.91
CA ARG A 95 0.77 1.70 6.28
C ARG A 95 -0.64 1.12 6.22
N VAL A 96 -1.35 1.17 7.34
CA VAL A 96 -2.74 0.72 7.45
C VAL A 96 -3.65 1.93 7.24
N ALA A 97 -4.29 1.99 6.07
CA ALA A 97 -5.26 3.02 5.76
C ALA A 97 -6.62 2.65 6.36
N ASP A 98 -7.21 3.55 7.15
CA ASP A 98 -8.59 3.40 7.63
C ASP A 98 -9.56 3.23 6.45
N PRO A 99 -10.70 2.53 6.61
CA PRO A 99 -11.67 2.36 5.54
C PRO A 99 -12.42 3.68 5.23
N GLY A 100 -12.21 4.73 6.03
CA GLY A 100 -12.54 6.12 5.72
C GLY A 100 -11.32 7.03 5.49
N GLY A 101 -10.11 6.47 5.57
CA GLY A 101 -8.83 7.14 5.38
C GLY A 101 -8.30 6.90 3.98
N GLU A 102 -8.86 7.64 3.02
CA GLU A 102 -8.20 7.96 1.76
C GLU A 102 -7.58 6.77 1.00
N SER A 103 -8.42 6.08 0.22
CA SER A 103 -8.07 5.90 -1.19
C SER A 103 -7.92 7.30 -1.80
N ALA A 104 -6.78 7.95 -1.59
CA ALA A 104 -6.47 9.23 -2.22
C ALA A 104 -5.04 9.21 -2.73
N THR A 105 -4.93 8.73 -3.96
CA THR A 105 -4.14 9.48 -4.94
C THR A 105 -4.59 10.95 -4.82
N GLY A 106 -3.76 11.78 -4.18
CA GLY A 106 -4.07 13.19 -3.95
C GLY A 106 -4.97 13.42 -2.73
N SER A 107 -4.36 13.70 -1.58
CA SER A 107 -5.03 14.42 -0.50
C SER A 107 -5.88 15.52 -1.14
N SER A 108 -7.19 15.52 -0.90
CA SER A 108 -8.10 16.59 -1.32
C SER A 108 -7.87 17.84 -0.46
N ARG A 109 -6.60 18.26 -0.37
CA ARG A 109 -6.25 19.62 -0.02
C ARG A 109 -6.78 20.42 -1.18
N ILE A 110 -7.77 21.27 -0.90
CA ILE A 110 -8.23 22.29 -1.84
C ILE A 110 -6.98 23.04 -2.31
N MET A 111 -6.53 22.74 -3.53
CA MET A 111 -5.30 23.29 -4.10
C MET A 111 -5.56 24.65 -4.74
N VAL A 112 -6.81 24.86 -5.15
CA VAL A 112 -7.27 26.09 -5.76
C VAL A 112 -8.53 26.52 -5.05
N LYS A 113 -8.55 27.74 -4.52
CA LYS A 113 -9.74 28.34 -3.93
C LYS A 113 -10.50 29.18 -4.95
N LYS A 114 -11.81 29.28 -4.78
CA LYS A 114 -12.68 30.21 -5.52
C LYS A 114 -12.16 31.63 -5.35
N GLY A 115 -11.98 32.32 -6.47
CA GLY A 115 -11.44 33.69 -6.52
C GLY A 115 -9.92 33.75 -6.60
N GLU A 116 -9.22 32.61 -6.49
CA GLU A 116 -7.76 32.58 -6.62
C GLU A 116 -7.33 32.71 -8.08
N THR A 117 -6.20 33.39 -8.29
CA THR A 117 -5.56 33.52 -9.59
C THR A 117 -4.81 32.22 -9.93
N VAL A 118 -5.20 31.59 -11.04
CA VAL A 118 -4.61 30.34 -11.55
C VAL A 118 -3.98 30.54 -12.92
N ARG A 119 -2.96 29.72 -13.22
CA ARG A 119 -2.37 29.61 -14.56
C ARG A 119 -3.12 28.54 -15.34
N PHE A 120 -3.83 28.97 -16.37
CA PHE A 120 -4.52 28.12 -17.31
C PHE A 120 -3.57 27.77 -18.45
N GLN A 121 -3.25 26.49 -18.62
CA GLN A 121 -2.38 25.99 -19.67
C GLN A 121 -3.19 25.24 -20.72
N VAL A 122 -2.94 25.56 -22.00
CA VAL A 122 -3.43 24.79 -23.13
C VAL A 122 -2.21 24.19 -23.82
N VAL A 123 -2.13 22.87 -23.82
CA VAL A 123 -1.05 22.12 -24.49
C VAL A 123 -1.62 21.52 -25.76
N ASN A 124 -1.10 21.92 -26.92
CA ASN A 124 -1.42 21.28 -28.19
C ASN A 124 -0.13 20.94 -28.94
N ALA A 125 0.15 19.64 -29.05
CA ALA A 125 1.34 19.04 -29.65
C ALA A 125 2.67 19.58 -29.11
N CYS A 126 3.13 20.73 -29.60
CA CYS A 126 4.41 21.36 -29.27
C CYS A 126 4.25 22.81 -28.73
N VAL A 127 3.03 23.33 -28.68
CA VAL A 127 2.76 24.70 -28.22
C VAL A 127 2.10 24.64 -26.84
N LYS A 128 2.72 25.32 -25.87
CA LYS A 128 2.16 25.57 -24.54
C LYS A 128 1.73 27.02 -24.45
N VAL A 129 0.43 27.27 -24.35
CA VAL A 129 -0.12 28.61 -24.13
C VAL A 129 -0.50 28.76 -22.67
N GLU A 130 0.08 29.75 -21.99
CA GLU A 130 -0.23 30.06 -20.59
C GLU A 130 -1.07 31.33 -20.51
N ILE A 131 -2.22 31.25 -19.85
CA ILE A 131 -3.16 32.35 -19.66
C ILE A 131 -3.46 32.49 -18.17
N ILE A 132 -3.56 33.72 -17.66
CA ILE A 132 -3.95 33.96 -16.28
C ILE A 132 -5.49 34.02 -16.20
N GLY A 133 -6.06 33.23 -15.30
CA GLY A 133 -7.50 33.20 -15.04
C GLY A 133 -7.82 33.20 -13.55
N THR A 134 -9.11 33.34 -13.22
CA THR A 134 -9.63 33.29 -11.85
C THR A 134 -10.47 32.03 -11.69
N ALA A 135 -10.17 31.21 -10.69
CA ALA A 135 -10.95 30.03 -10.39
C ALA A 135 -12.35 30.40 -9.87
N MET A 136 -13.40 29.80 -10.43
CA MET A 136 -14.78 30.08 -10.03
C MET A 136 -15.33 29.10 -8.98
N LYS A 137 -14.64 27.99 -8.77
CA LYS A 137 -14.95 26.97 -7.77
C LYS A 137 -13.68 26.53 -7.04
N ASP A 138 -13.86 26.04 -5.83
CA ASP A 138 -12.82 25.31 -5.11
C ASP A 138 -12.60 23.95 -5.79
N GLY A 139 -11.34 23.48 -5.82
CA GLY A 139 -11.01 22.17 -6.39
C GLY A 139 -9.68 21.61 -5.87
N ALA A 140 -9.60 20.28 -5.86
CA ALA A 140 -8.40 19.52 -5.55
C ALA A 140 -7.65 19.09 -6.83
N ALA A 141 -6.46 18.50 -6.69
CA ALA A 141 -5.76 17.90 -7.82
C ALA A 141 -6.64 16.87 -8.54
N GLY A 142 -6.71 16.97 -9.86
CA GLY A 142 -7.51 16.10 -10.71
C GLY A 142 -8.94 16.56 -10.94
N ASP A 143 -9.45 17.53 -10.16
CA ASP A 143 -10.80 18.05 -10.36
C ASP A 143 -10.88 18.96 -11.59
N VAL A 144 -12.01 18.91 -12.28
CA VAL A 144 -12.33 19.82 -13.39
C VAL A 144 -13.06 21.03 -12.83
N ILE A 145 -12.41 22.19 -12.85
CA ILE A 145 -12.99 23.44 -12.35
C ILE A 145 -13.21 24.47 -13.46
N PRO A 146 -14.27 25.28 -13.39
CA PRO A 146 -14.45 26.43 -14.27
C PRO A 146 -13.50 27.56 -13.87
N VAL A 147 -12.76 28.07 -14.87
CA VAL A 147 -11.83 29.19 -14.76
C VAL A 147 -12.30 30.32 -15.66
N LYS A 148 -12.36 31.54 -15.12
CA LYS A 148 -12.66 32.76 -15.87
C LYS A 148 -11.38 33.38 -16.41
N LEU A 149 -11.24 33.46 -17.73
CA LEU A 149 -10.08 34.03 -18.40
C LEU A 149 -10.20 35.55 -18.57
N ARG A 150 -9.05 36.20 -18.81
CA ARG A 150 -8.97 37.63 -19.14
C ARG A 150 -9.59 37.85 -20.53
N GLY A 151 -10.84 38.33 -20.57
CA GLY A 151 -11.69 38.39 -21.77
C GLY A 151 -13.14 37.95 -21.56
N SER A 152 -13.50 37.55 -20.32
CA SER A 152 -14.84 37.11 -19.91
C SER A 152 -15.29 35.74 -20.42
N THR A 153 -14.40 35.00 -21.07
CA THR A 153 -14.62 33.58 -21.42
C THR A 153 -14.45 32.70 -20.17
N VAL A 154 -15.39 31.78 -19.96
CA VAL A 154 -15.32 30.76 -18.91
C VAL A 154 -14.97 29.44 -19.57
N THR A 155 -13.92 28.78 -19.08
CA THR A 155 -13.42 27.53 -19.62
C THR A 155 -13.17 26.55 -18.48
N SER A 156 -13.54 25.29 -18.68
CA SER A 156 -13.28 24.22 -17.71
C SER A 156 -11.92 23.60 -17.97
N GLY A 157 -11.17 23.28 -16.91
CA GLY A 157 -9.91 22.56 -17.03
C GLY A 157 -9.61 21.75 -15.78
N LYS A 158 -8.72 20.77 -15.94
CA LYS A 158 -8.30 19.84 -14.90
C LYS A 158 -7.14 20.42 -14.09
N ILE A 159 -7.25 20.39 -12.77
CA ILE A 159 -6.17 20.85 -11.89
C ILE A 159 -5.05 19.81 -11.92
N LEU A 160 -3.85 20.21 -12.35
CA LEU A 160 -2.68 19.32 -12.36
C LEU A 160 -1.79 19.49 -11.14
N ASN A 161 -1.59 20.73 -10.71
CA ASN A 161 -0.67 21.09 -9.61
C ASN A 161 -1.16 22.35 -8.90
N GLU A 162 -0.41 22.81 -7.89
CA GLU A 162 -0.70 24.06 -7.18
C GLU A 162 -0.77 25.21 -8.19
N LYS A 163 -2.01 25.68 -8.46
CA LYS A 163 -2.36 26.80 -9.34
C LYS A 163 -2.21 26.57 -10.84
N ILE A 164 -2.03 25.33 -11.31
CA ILE A 164 -1.98 25.01 -12.75
C ILE A 164 -3.23 24.22 -13.14
N VAL A 165 -3.98 24.76 -14.09
CA VAL A 165 -5.18 24.14 -14.66
C VAL A 165 -4.92 23.89 -16.14
N GLU A 166 -5.02 22.63 -16.59
CA GLU A 166 -4.83 22.27 -18.00
C GLU A 166 -6.18 22.00 -18.68
N LEU A 167 -6.32 22.45 -19.92
CA LEU A 167 -7.44 22.09 -20.77
C LEU A 167 -7.17 20.71 -21.42
N GLU A 168 -7.96 19.70 -21.09
CA GLU A 168 -8.11 18.53 -21.96
C GLU A 168 -8.98 18.98 -23.16
N LEU A 169 -8.37 18.98 -24.35
CA LEU A 169 -9.06 19.16 -25.63
C LEU A 169 -9.60 17.83 -26.15
#